data_AF-A0A2G9SNL5-F1
#
_entry.id   AF-A0A2G9SNL5-F1
#
_cell.length_a   1.000
_cell.length_b   1.000
_cell.length_c   1.000
_cell.angle_alpha   90.00
_cell.angle_beta   90.00
_cell.angle_gamma   90.00
#
_symmetry.space_group_name_H-M   'P 1'
#
loop_
_entity.id
_entity.type
_entity.pdbx_description
1 polymer ?
#
loop_
_entity_poly.entity_id
_entity_poly.type
_entity_poly.pdbx_seq_one_letter_code
_entity_poly.pdbx_strand_id
1 'polypeptide(L)' 'MGKRQIIIKPQDLKPEHVGEEVNIEMSDARVWHGYITAITADEVKLRDTRQKDHLLKRADIKRVFAERVTEY' A
#
# COMPACT_ATOMS: atom_id res chain seq x y z
N MET A 1 -14.74 -9.28 -15.54
CA MET A 1 -13.60 -9.61 -14.66
C MET A 1 -13.89 -9.08 -13.27
N GLY A 2 -13.77 -9.89 -12.22
CA GLY A 2 -14.04 -9.46 -10.85
C GLY A 2 -12.77 -8.90 -10.21
N LYS A 3 -12.85 -7.70 -9.61
CA LYS A 3 -11.77 -7.15 -8.80
C LYS A 3 -11.76 -7.84 -7.44
N ARG A 4 -10.60 -8.37 -7.03
CA ARG A 4 -10.41 -8.91 -5.68
C ARG A 4 -9.56 -7.93 -4.87
N GLN A 5 -10.08 -7.53 -3.72
CA GLN A 5 -9.30 -6.80 -2.74
C GLN A 5 -8.53 -7.80 -1.88
N ILE A 6 -7.22 -7.60 -1.77
CA ILE A 6 -6.34 -8.42 -0.93
C ILE A 6 -5.87 -7.56 0.23
N ILE A 7 -5.96 -8.12 1.43
CA ILE A 7 -5.42 -7.50 2.64
C ILE A 7 -4.00 -8.05 2.85
N ILE A 8 -3.02 -7.17 2.77
CA ILE A 8 -1.60 -7.47 2.95
C ILE A 8 -1.19 -6.95 4.33
N LYS A 9 -0.52 -7.79 5.12
CA LYS A 9 0.08 -7.32 6.38
C LYS A 9 1.31 -6.47 6.06
N PRO A 10 1.62 -5.45 6.87
CA PRO A 10 2.78 -4.58 6.65
C PRO A 10 4.09 -5.36 6.45
N GLN A 11 4.24 -6.46 7.17
CA GLN A 11 5.42 -7.35 7.16
C GLN A 11 5.57 -8.11 5.85
N ASP A 12 4.45 -8.38 5.17
CA ASP A 12 4.38 -9.13 3.92
C ASP A 12 4.56 -8.24 2.68
N LEU A 13 4.66 -6.91 2.85
CA LEU A 13 5.02 -5.99 1.77
C LEU A 13 6.44 -6.28 1.26
N LYS A 14 6.49 -6.73 0.01
CA LYS A 14 7.68 -7.05 -0.78
C LYS A 14 7.87 -6.07 -1.94
N PRO A 15 9.08 -5.99 -2.52
CA PRO A 15 9.36 -5.14 -3.69
C PRO A 15 8.42 -5.34 -4.89
N GLU A 16 7.81 -6.52 -5.02
CA GLU A 16 6.82 -6.84 -6.06
C GLU A 16 5.55 -5.97 -6.00
N HIS A 17 5.26 -5.36 -4.85
CA HIS A 17 4.10 -4.47 -4.69
C HIS A 17 4.38 -3.02 -5.12
N VAL A 18 5.62 -2.69 -5.52
CA VAL A 18 5.93 -1.37 -6.08
C VAL A 18 5.16 -1.21 -7.39
N GLY A 19 4.43 -0.09 -7.52
CA GLY A 19 3.54 0.20 -8.63
C GLY A 19 2.09 -0.23 -8.40
N GLU A 20 1.78 -1.01 -7.36
CA GLU A 20 0.40 -1.35 -7.01
C GLU A 20 -0.34 -0.13 -6.43
N GLU A 21 -1.58 0.06 -6.85
CA GLU A 21 -2.52 1.01 -6.25
C GLU A 21 -3.09 0.40 -4.96
N VAL A 22 -2.97 1.14 -3.86
CA VAL A 22 -3.30 0.63 -2.52
C VAL A 22 -4.03 1.67 -1.67
N ASN A 23 -4.73 1.16 -0.66
CA ASN A 23 -5.12 1.92 0.52
C ASN A 23 -4.33 1.42 1.72
N ILE A 24 -3.65 2.31 2.44
CA ILE A 24 -2.86 2.00 3.63
C ILE A 24 -3.59 2.58 4.85
N GLU A 25 -4.09 1.71 5.71
CA GLU A 25 -4.66 2.08 7.01
C GLU A 25 -3.54 2.15 8.05
N MET A 26 -3.38 3.31 8.67
CA MET A 26 -2.44 3.56 9.75
C MET A 26 -3.04 3.20 11.11
N SER A 27 -2.19 2.93 12.09
CA SER A 27 -2.58 2.62 13.47
C SER A 27 -3.35 3.75 14.17
N ASP A 28 -3.18 5.00 13.71
CA ASP A 28 -3.90 6.18 14.19
C ASP A 28 -5.22 6.45 13.43
N ALA A 29 -5.71 5.47 12.68
CA ALA A 29 -6.92 5.50 11.87
C ALA A 29 -6.88 6.43 10.63
N ARG A 30 -5.74 7.04 10.29
CA ARG A 30 -5.58 7.69 8.97
C ARG A 30 -5.51 6.65 7.87
N VAL A 31 -6.09 6.97 6.71
CA VAL A 31 -6.01 6.14 5.51
C VAL A 31 -5.34 6.93 4.40
N TRP A 32 -4.31 6.35 3.80
CA TRP A 32 -3.63 6.89 2.64
C TRP A 32 -3.99 6.09 1.40
N HIS A 33 -4.29 6.79 0.31
CA HIS A 33 -4.59 6.17 -0.98
C HIS A 33 -3.58 6.64 -2.02
N GLY A 34 -3.05 5.71 -2.81
CA GLY A 34 -2.09 6.03 -3.87
C GLY A 34 -1.33 4.80 -4.36
N TYR A 35 -0.18 5.06 -4.99
CA TYR A 35 0.68 4.04 -5.57
C TYR A 35 1.94 3.85 -4.74
N ILE A 36 2.32 2.61 -4.47
CA ILE A 36 3.59 2.34 -3.79
C ILE A 36 4.73 2.67 -4.75
N THR A 37 5.65 3.55 -4.37
CA THR A 37 6.79 3.95 -5.20
C THR A 37 8.11 3.35 -4.73
N ALA A 38 8.21 2.99 -3.45
CA ALA A 38 9.35 2.25 -2.90
C ALA A 38 8.96 1.53 -1.61
N ILE A 39 9.64 0.42 -1.32
CA ILE A 39 9.51 -0.32 -0.07
C ILE A 39 10.93 -0.55 0.46
N THR A 40 11.16 -0.21 1.72
CA THR A 40 12.39 -0.51 2.45
C THR A 40 12.08 -1.46 3.61
N ALA A 41 13.10 -1.79 4.41
CA ALA A 41 12.92 -2.62 5.59
C ALA A 41 11.92 -2.00 6.59
N ASP A 42 11.95 -0.67 6.75
CA ASP A 42 11.22 0.05 7.80
C ASP A 42 10.13 0.97 7.27
N GLU A 43 10.15 1.31 5.98
CA GLU A 43 9.31 2.36 5.41
C GLU A 43 8.69 1.94 4.08
N VAL A 44 7.56 2.57 3.77
CA VAL A 44 6.86 2.47 2.49
C VAL A 44 6.68 3.89 1.97
N LYS A 45 7.14 4.13 0.74
CA LYS A 45 6.83 5.38 0.03
C LYS A 45 5.57 5.19 -0.79
N LEU A 46 4.63 6.10 -0.60
CA LEU A 46 3.37 6.15 -1.31
C LEU A 46 3.25 7.48 -2.04
N ARG A 47 2.90 7.46 -3.33
CA ARG A 47 2.54 8.66 -4.08
C ARG A 47 1.02 8.75 -4.20
N ASP A 48 0.45 9.83 -3.67
CA ASP A 48 -1.00 10.07 -3.76
C ASP A 48 -1.43 10.57 -5.15
N THR A 49 -2.73 10.64 -5.38
CA THR A 49 -3.33 11.11 -6.64
C THR A 49 -3.05 12.59 -6.95
N ARG A 50 -2.59 13.36 -5.95
CA ARG A 50 -2.16 14.75 -6.09
C ARG A 50 -0.64 14.86 -6.33
N GLN A 51 0.01 13.73 -6.63
CA GLN A 51 1.45 13.61 -6.88
C GLN A 51 2.34 13.97 -5.68
N LYS A 52 1.78 13.94 -4.46
CA LYS A 52 2.58 14.10 -3.24
C LYS A 52 3.13 12.75 -2.79
N ASP A 53 4.41 12.75 -2.44
CA ASP A 53 5.09 11.60 -1.86
C ASP A 53 4.95 11.61 -0.33
N HIS A 54 4.54 10.47 0.21
CA HIS A 54 4.37 10.22 1.64
C HIS A 54 5.29 9.10 2.08
N LEU A 55 6.01 9.33 3.18
CA LEU A 55 6.86 8.33 3.79
C LEU A 55 6.14 7.76 5.01
N LEU A 56 5.79 6.47 4.95
CA LEU A 56 5.00 5.80 5.97
C LEU A 56 5.86 4.74 6.66
N LYS A 57 5.98 4.80 7.98
CA LYS A 57 6.69 3.78 8.76
C LYS A 57 5.88 2.49 8.79
N ARG A 58 6.50 1.35 8.46
CA ARG A 58 5.85 0.03 8.48
C ARG A 58 5.31 -0.34 9.85
N ALA A 59 5.97 0.09 10.92
CA ALA A 59 5.52 -0.11 12.30
C ALA A 59 4.17 0.57 12.60
N ASP A 60 3.85 1.67 11.90
CA ASP A 60 2.63 2.44 12.10
C ASP A 60 1.53 2.03 11.11
N ILE A 61 1.81 1.12 10.18
CA ILE A 61 0.81 0.58 9.25
C ILE A 61 0.05 -0.54 9.95
N LYS A 62 -1.27 -0.44 9.94
CA LYS A 62 -2.17 -1.48 10.47
C LYS A 62 -2.50 -2.51 9.40
N ARG A 63 -2.92 -2.07 8.21
CA ARG A 63 -3.32 -2.92 7.08
C ARG A 63 -3.04 -2.24 5.74
N VAL A 64 -2.70 -3.02 4.72
CA VAL A 64 -2.66 -2.55 3.34
C VAL A 64 -3.70 -3.29 2.53
N PHE A 65 -4.49 -2.55 1.76
CA PHE A 65 -5.50 -3.07 0.87
C PHE A 65 -5.05 -2.83 -0.56
N ALA A 66 -4.78 -3.90 -1.30
CA ALA A 66 -4.41 -3.83 -2.72
C ALA A 66 -5.55 -4.40 -3.58
N GLU A 67 -5.82 -3.79 -4.73
CA GLU A 67 -6.71 -4.37 -5.73
C GLU A 67 -5.89 -5.24 -6.68
N ARG A 68 -6.28 -6.52 -6.85
CA ARG A 68 -5.75 -7.36 -7.93
C ARG A 68 -6.86 -7.71 -8.90
N VAL A 69 -6.62 -7.39 -10.17
CA VAL A 69 -7.42 -7.90 -11.29
C VAL A 69 -6.84 -9.24 -11.66
N THR A 70 -7.57 -10.32 -11.40
CA THR A 70 -7.27 -11.63 -11.97
C THR A 70 -8.01 -11.77 -13.30
N GLU A 71 -7.26 -11.86 -14.39
CA GLU A 71 -7.76 -12.36 -15.67
C GLU A 71 -7.99 -13.87 -15.51
N TYR A 72 -9.22 -14.31 -15.75
CA TYR A 72 -9.54 -15.73 -15.89
C TYR A 72 -9.37 -16.13 -17.36
#